data_AF-A0A433X7K9-F1
#
_entry.id   AF-A0A433X7K9-F1
#
_cell.length_a   1.000
_cell.length_b   1.000
_cell.length_c   1.000
_cell.angle_alpha   90.00
_cell.angle_beta   90.00
_cell.angle_gamma   90.00
#
_symmetry.space_group_name_H-M   'P 1'
#
loop_
_entity.id
_entity.type
_entity.pdbx_description
1 polymer ?
#
loop_
_entity_poly.entity_id
_entity_poly.type
_entity_poly.pdbx_seq_one_letter_code
_entity_poly.pdbx_strand_id
1 'polypeptide(L)'
;MWQNRDGEPNWRRFEAMARKGLGRLDGMGDNFRIGRMLASGDLRLVALYLIDQQPRHGYDLIKAIEERSHGFYVPSPGVVYPALTFLEEAGYVTSAQDGSRKAYTITEAGRAHLADNGEAIEKTLDFLGKAGDRVAQIRRKMREVDEGFGFGGDRHSRSDRDYPGVLPEVNEARRALKTALSHALRKDEAAQRRAAEILLRAAREIEEIGGRPEADFDI
;
A
#
# COMPACT_ATOMS: atom_id res chain seq x y z
N MET A 1 -26.88 9.86 -15.14
CA MET A 1 -27.69 8.71 -14.67
C MET A 1 -26.86 7.46 -14.94
N TRP A 2 -26.14 6.95 -13.93
CA TRP A 2 -25.21 5.82 -14.08
C TRP A 2 -25.85 4.53 -13.56
N GLN A 3 -26.76 3.96 -14.35
CA GLN A 3 -27.28 2.60 -14.13
C GLN A 3 -26.78 1.68 -15.24
N ASN A 4 -26.58 0.42 -14.87
CA ASN A 4 -26.15 -0.63 -15.77
C ASN A 4 -27.35 -1.06 -16.62
N ARG A 5 -27.13 -1.79 -17.72
CA ARG A 5 -28.23 -2.37 -18.53
C ARG A 5 -29.20 -3.25 -17.72
N ASP A 6 -28.79 -3.68 -16.53
CA ASP A 6 -29.52 -4.58 -15.63
C ASP A 6 -30.13 -3.88 -14.39
N GLY A 7 -30.06 -2.53 -14.29
CA GLY A 7 -30.65 -1.76 -13.17
C GLY A 7 -29.92 -1.84 -11.84
N GLU A 8 -28.86 -2.66 -11.72
CA GLU A 8 -28.05 -2.70 -10.50
C GLU A 8 -27.07 -1.52 -10.40
N PRO A 9 -26.87 -0.94 -9.18
CA PRO A 9 -25.86 0.10 -8.96
C PRO A 9 -24.45 -0.38 -9.31
N ASN A 10 -23.67 0.44 -10.01
CA ASN A 10 -22.31 0.11 -10.46
C ASN A 10 -21.38 -0.34 -9.31
N TRP A 11 -21.56 0.19 -8.10
CA TRP A 11 -20.73 -0.14 -6.94
C TRP A 11 -20.80 -1.62 -6.51
N ARG A 12 -21.90 -2.36 -6.76
CA ARG A 12 -21.99 -3.80 -6.45
C ARG A 12 -20.99 -4.63 -7.26
N ARG A 13 -20.79 -4.26 -8.53
CA ARG A 13 -19.75 -4.86 -9.39
C ARG A 13 -18.35 -4.53 -8.89
N PHE A 14 -18.15 -3.32 -8.36
CA PHE A 14 -16.88 -2.91 -7.76
C PHE A 14 -16.60 -3.63 -6.42
N GLU A 15 -17.60 -3.91 -5.58
CA GLU A 15 -17.41 -4.72 -4.37
C GLU A 15 -17.01 -6.17 -4.71
N ALA A 16 -17.61 -6.75 -5.75
CA ALA A 16 -17.21 -8.05 -6.25
C ALA A 16 -15.77 -8.04 -6.81
N MET A 17 -15.38 -6.96 -7.50
CA MET A 17 -14.00 -6.78 -7.99
C MET A 17 -12.99 -6.53 -6.85
N ALA A 18 -13.34 -5.75 -5.82
CA ALA A 18 -12.50 -5.51 -4.66
C ALA A 18 -12.27 -6.80 -3.85
N ARG A 19 -13.32 -7.62 -3.67
CA ARG A 19 -13.19 -8.96 -3.08
C ARG A 19 -12.30 -9.89 -3.91
N LYS A 20 -12.36 -9.81 -5.24
CA LYS A 20 -11.59 -10.67 -6.15
C LYS A 20 -10.14 -10.20 -6.35
N GLY A 21 -9.87 -8.90 -6.32
CA GLY A 21 -8.54 -8.29 -6.43
C GLY A 21 -7.70 -8.40 -5.15
N LEU A 22 -8.33 -8.67 -4.01
CA LEU A 22 -7.65 -8.95 -2.74
C LEU A 22 -6.97 -10.33 -2.70
N GLY A 23 -7.23 -11.22 -3.68
CA GLY A 23 -6.78 -12.61 -3.68
C GLY A 23 -5.40 -12.90 -4.28
N ARG A 24 -4.59 -11.89 -4.65
CA ARG A 24 -3.34 -12.10 -5.41
C ARG A 24 -2.12 -11.30 -4.96
N LEU A 25 -2.07 -10.87 -3.70
CA LEU A 25 -0.87 -10.26 -3.10
C LEU A 25 -0.30 -11.15 -1.99
N ASP A 26 0.50 -12.12 -2.43
CA ASP A 26 1.41 -12.88 -1.58
C ASP A 26 2.52 -11.93 -1.09
N GLY A 27 2.54 -11.59 0.20
CA GLY A 27 3.67 -10.86 0.80
C GLY A 27 3.43 -9.90 1.99
N MET A 28 2.21 -9.67 2.48
CA MET A 28 1.97 -8.80 3.65
C MET A 28 0.96 -9.40 4.64
N GLY A 29 1.44 -10.29 5.52
CA GLY A 29 0.63 -11.03 6.49
C GLY A 29 -0.10 -10.19 7.56
N ASP A 30 0.34 -8.96 7.83
CA ASP A 30 -0.31 -8.08 8.82
C ASP A 30 -1.38 -7.16 8.20
N ASN A 31 -1.15 -6.66 6.99
CA ASN A 31 -2.09 -5.78 6.28
C ASN A 31 -3.39 -6.49 5.88
N PHE A 32 -3.38 -7.82 5.76
CA PHE A 32 -4.54 -8.60 5.30
C PHE A 32 -5.64 -8.72 6.36
N ARG A 33 -5.28 -8.70 7.65
CA ARG A 33 -6.26 -8.71 8.75
C ARG A 33 -6.90 -7.34 8.95
N ILE A 34 -6.13 -6.27 8.77
CA ILE A 34 -6.60 -4.88 8.87
C ILE A 34 -7.41 -4.49 7.63
N GLY A 35 -7.03 -4.92 6.43
CA GLY A 35 -7.83 -4.72 5.21
C GLY A 35 -9.18 -5.44 5.22
N ARG A 36 -9.34 -6.46 6.10
CA ARG A 36 -10.62 -7.11 6.39
C ARG A 36 -11.39 -6.42 7.52
N MET A 37 -10.68 -5.79 8.48
CA MET A 37 -11.25 -5.09 9.62
C MET A 37 -11.69 -3.65 9.28
N LEU A 38 -11.02 -2.99 8.33
CA LEU A 38 -11.52 -1.85 7.58
C LEU A 38 -12.29 -2.41 6.38
N ALA A 39 -13.45 -3.01 6.65
CA ALA A 39 -14.37 -3.36 5.60
C ALA A 39 -14.68 -2.09 4.77
N SER A 40 -15.17 -2.25 3.54
CA SER A 40 -15.55 -1.10 2.69
C SER A 40 -16.46 -0.09 3.41
N GLY A 41 -17.26 -0.53 4.39
CA GLY A 41 -18.06 0.31 5.29
C GLY A 41 -17.24 1.27 6.16
N ASP A 42 -16.32 0.76 6.97
CA ASP A 42 -15.58 1.57 7.95
C ASP A 42 -14.66 2.58 7.28
N LEU A 43 -14.03 2.18 6.15
CA LEU A 43 -13.22 3.12 5.37
C LEU A 43 -14.08 4.26 4.77
N ARG A 44 -15.30 3.96 4.31
CA ARG A 44 -16.21 4.99 3.79
C ARG A 44 -16.59 5.99 4.88
N LEU A 45 -16.89 5.51 6.09
CA LEU A 45 -17.20 6.36 7.23
C LEU A 45 -16.02 7.25 7.64
N VAL A 46 -14.81 6.69 7.70
CA VAL A 46 -13.58 7.47 7.97
C VAL A 46 -13.33 8.49 6.86
N ALA A 47 -13.49 8.11 5.59
CA ALA A 47 -13.32 9.04 4.47
C ALA A 47 -14.34 10.18 4.53
N LEU A 48 -15.62 9.89 4.80
CA LEU A 48 -16.68 10.88 4.95
C LEU A 48 -16.38 11.83 6.13
N TYR A 49 -15.97 11.30 7.27
CA TYR A 49 -15.57 12.08 8.45
C TYR A 49 -14.41 13.04 8.15
N LEU A 50 -13.42 12.59 7.36
CA LEU A 50 -12.30 13.43 6.97
C LEU A 50 -12.69 14.55 5.99
N ILE A 51 -13.66 14.29 5.12
CA ILE A 51 -14.22 15.27 4.17
C ILE A 51 -15.09 16.31 4.90
N ASP A 52 -15.75 15.94 6.01
CA ASP A 52 -16.52 16.87 6.84
C ASP A 52 -15.64 17.97 7.46
N GLN A 53 -14.42 17.62 7.87
CA GLN A 53 -13.48 18.58 8.46
C GLN A 53 -12.99 19.64 7.45
N GLN A 54 -12.77 19.23 6.20
CA GLN A 54 -12.40 20.11 5.10
C GLN A 54 -12.60 19.37 3.77
N PRO A 55 -12.87 20.10 2.67
CA PRO A 55 -12.85 19.52 1.34
C PRO A 55 -11.52 18.83 1.04
N ARG A 56 -11.55 17.64 0.44
CA ARG A 56 -10.35 16.82 0.19
C ARG A 56 -10.36 16.17 -1.19
N HIS A 57 -9.17 15.99 -1.76
CA HIS A 57 -8.97 15.11 -2.90
C HIS A 57 -8.76 13.66 -2.43
N GLY A 58 -8.93 12.70 -3.35
CA GLY A 58 -8.70 11.28 -3.05
C GLY A 58 -7.29 10.97 -2.53
N TYR A 59 -6.26 11.65 -3.04
CA TYR A 59 -4.90 11.48 -2.53
C TYR A 59 -4.71 12.09 -1.14
N ASP A 60 -5.34 13.23 -0.87
CA ASP A 60 -5.29 13.88 0.45
C ASP A 60 -5.94 13.00 1.52
N LEU A 61 -6.96 12.22 1.14
CA LEU A 61 -7.57 11.22 2.02
C LEU A 61 -6.64 10.05 2.31
N ILE A 62 -5.93 9.53 1.31
CA ILE A 62 -4.91 8.49 1.52
C ILE A 62 -3.88 8.98 2.55
N LYS A 63 -3.41 10.22 2.39
CA LYS A 63 -2.44 10.84 3.30
C LYS A 63 -2.98 11.08 4.70
N ALA A 64 -4.20 11.58 4.81
CA ALA A 64 -4.84 11.82 6.11
C ALA A 64 -5.08 10.51 6.90
N ILE A 65 -5.41 9.42 6.21
CA ILE A 65 -5.59 8.10 6.84
C ILE A 65 -4.22 7.51 7.25
N GLU A 66 -3.19 7.66 6.41
CA GLU A 66 -1.81 7.31 6.76
C GLU A 66 -1.35 8.04 8.03
N GLU A 67 -1.59 9.34 8.11
CA GLU A 67 -1.19 10.17 9.25
C GLU A 67 -1.93 9.78 10.53
N ARG A 68 -3.26 9.63 10.48
CA ARG A 68 -4.07 9.21 11.64
C ARG A 68 -3.76 7.80 12.12
N SER A 69 -3.21 6.96 11.24
CA SER A 69 -2.74 5.62 11.61
C SER A 69 -1.26 5.59 12.01
N HIS A 70 -0.57 6.74 12.09
CA HIS A 70 0.87 6.81 12.35
C HIS A 70 1.71 5.96 11.37
N GLY A 71 1.27 5.89 10.12
CA GLY A 71 1.90 5.09 9.06
C GLY A 71 1.74 3.58 9.26
N PHE A 72 0.79 3.15 10.09
CA PHE A 72 0.40 1.74 10.22
C PHE A 72 -0.39 1.26 9.01
N TYR A 73 -1.27 2.11 8.48
CA TYR A 73 -2.15 1.76 7.39
C TYR A 73 -2.14 2.86 6.31
N VAL A 74 -1.84 2.47 5.08
CA VAL A 74 -1.92 3.34 3.91
C VAL A 74 -2.91 2.72 2.94
N PRO A 75 -4.13 3.28 2.80
CA PRO A 75 -5.12 2.73 1.89
C PRO A 75 -4.64 2.92 0.45
N SER A 76 -4.83 1.91 -0.39
CA SER A 76 -4.46 2.03 -1.80
C SER A 76 -5.49 2.86 -2.57
N PRO A 77 -5.09 3.50 -3.68
CA PRO A 77 -6.04 4.14 -4.61
C PRO A 77 -7.21 3.23 -4.98
N GLY A 78 -6.95 1.93 -5.20
CA GLY A 78 -7.96 0.94 -5.57
C GLY A 78 -9.03 0.68 -4.52
N VAL A 79 -8.85 1.14 -3.28
CA VAL A 79 -9.88 1.07 -2.23
C VAL A 79 -10.49 2.45 -1.94
N VAL A 80 -9.71 3.52 -1.99
CA VAL A 80 -10.19 4.89 -1.72
C VAL A 80 -11.12 5.41 -2.81
N TYR A 81 -10.76 5.26 -4.08
CA TYR A 81 -11.58 5.83 -5.16
C TYR A 81 -12.96 5.16 -5.28
N PRO A 82 -13.09 3.83 -5.17
CA PRO A 82 -14.41 3.20 -5.10
C PRO A 82 -15.25 3.65 -3.89
N ALA A 83 -14.62 3.86 -2.73
CA ALA A 83 -15.30 4.39 -1.56
C ALA A 83 -15.85 5.81 -1.83
N LEU A 84 -15.07 6.68 -2.47
CA LEU A 84 -15.50 8.02 -2.87
C LEU A 84 -16.63 8.00 -3.89
N THR A 85 -16.55 7.12 -4.90
CA THR A 85 -17.64 6.91 -5.85
C THR A 85 -18.93 6.52 -5.14
N PHE A 86 -18.86 5.60 -4.17
CA PHE A 86 -20.04 5.24 -3.40
C PHE A 86 -20.60 6.41 -2.59
N LEU A 87 -19.75 7.17 -1.90
CA LEU A 87 -20.21 8.32 -1.10
C LEU A 87 -20.89 9.38 -1.97
N GLU A 88 -20.41 9.58 -3.19
CA GLU A 88 -21.01 10.48 -4.18
C GLU A 88 -22.34 9.94 -4.71
N GLU A 89 -22.40 8.65 -5.09
CA GLU A 89 -23.63 8.00 -5.56
C GLU A 89 -24.73 7.93 -4.49
N ALA A 90 -24.35 7.73 -3.23
CA ALA A 90 -25.25 7.76 -2.07
C ALA A 90 -25.69 9.18 -1.68
N GLY A 91 -25.13 10.22 -2.32
CA GLY A 91 -25.46 11.62 -2.04
C GLY A 91 -24.85 12.17 -0.76
N TYR A 92 -23.88 11.49 -0.16
CA TYR A 92 -23.20 11.93 1.06
C TYR A 92 -22.10 12.96 0.81
N VAL A 93 -21.55 13.00 -0.41
CA VAL A 93 -20.59 14.01 -0.85
C VAL A 93 -20.95 14.52 -2.24
N THR A 94 -20.53 15.74 -2.56
CA THR A 94 -20.46 16.27 -3.93
C THR A 94 -19.01 16.39 -4.36
N SER A 95 -18.75 16.27 -5.66
CA SER A 95 -17.43 16.59 -6.21
C SER A 95 -17.47 17.83 -7.10
N ALA A 96 -16.44 18.66 -6.98
CA ALA A 96 -16.18 19.77 -7.87
C ALA A 96 -14.79 19.62 -8.50
N GLN A 97 -14.62 20.12 -9.72
CA GLN A 97 -13.32 20.15 -10.36
C GLN A 97 -12.48 21.27 -9.75
N ASP A 98 -11.34 20.91 -9.17
CA ASP A 98 -10.32 21.81 -8.65
C ASP A 98 -9.03 21.60 -9.46
N GLY A 99 -8.88 22.42 -10.49
CA GLY A 99 -7.84 22.26 -11.51
C GLY A 99 -7.94 20.91 -12.23
N SER A 100 -6.90 20.07 -12.09
CA SER A 100 -6.84 18.74 -12.70
C SER A 100 -7.43 17.62 -11.84
N ARG A 101 -7.89 17.91 -10.62
CA ARG A 101 -8.33 16.91 -9.64
C ARG A 101 -9.77 17.19 -9.18
N LYS A 102 -10.41 16.18 -8.61
CA LYS A 102 -11.74 16.30 -8.00
C LYS A 102 -11.61 16.51 -6.49
N ALA A 103 -12.13 17.63 -5.99
CA ALA A 103 -12.29 17.89 -4.58
C ALA A 103 -13.68 17.43 -4.15
N TYR A 104 -13.75 16.67 -3.05
CA TYR A 104 -15.00 16.18 -2.47
C TYR A 104 -15.39 17.04 -1.28
N THR A 105 -16.67 17.37 -1.19
CA THR A 105 -17.26 18.17 -0.11
C THR A 105 -18.47 17.43 0.45
N ILE A 106 -18.65 17.43 1.78
CA ILE A 106 -19.76 16.73 2.42
C ILE A 106 -21.10 17.44 2.17
N THR A 107 -22.18 16.66 2.05
CA THR A 107 -23.55 17.17 1.96
C THR A 107 -24.25 17.15 3.32
N GLU A 108 -25.45 17.74 3.40
CA GLU A 108 -26.28 17.64 4.60
C GLU A 108 -26.68 16.19 4.91
N ALA A 109 -26.99 15.40 3.87
CA ALA A 109 -27.25 13.96 4.03
C ALA A 109 -26.01 13.21 4.54
N GLY A 110 -24.82 13.60 4.09
CA GLY A 110 -23.55 13.06 4.59
C GLY A 110 -23.33 13.39 6.07
N ARG A 111 -23.60 14.62 6.50
CA ARG A 111 -23.51 15.01 7.91
C ARG A 111 -24.49 14.25 8.80
N ALA A 112 -25.74 14.08 8.35
CA ALA A 112 -26.71 13.25 9.06
C ALA A 112 -26.22 11.79 9.18
N HIS A 113 -25.70 11.23 8.09
CA HIS A 113 -25.14 9.88 8.10
C HIS A 113 -23.94 9.74 9.06
N LEU A 114 -23.07 10.75 9.16
CA LEU A 114 -21.99 10.77 10.15
C LEU A 114 -22.53 10.79 11.58
N ALA A 115 -23.54 11.62 11.85
CA ALA A 115 -24.15 11.72 13.18
C ALA A 115 -24.75 10.36 13.63
N ASP A 116 -25.43 9.66 12.72
CA ASP A 116 -26.00 8.34 12.98
C ASP A 116 -24.94 7.24 13.22
N ASN A 117 -23.70 7.46 12.75
CA ASN A 117 -22.61 6.48 12.81
C ASN A 117 -21.43 6.94 13.68
N GLY A 118 -21.63 7.93 14.55
CA GLY A 118 -20.58 8.52 15.38
C GLY A 118 -19.77 7.50 16.18
N GLU A 119 -20.46 6.54 16.82
CA GLU A 119 -19.81 5.49 17.62
C GLU A 119 -18.92 4.57 16.76
N ALA A 120 -19.34 4.24 15.54
CA ALA A 120 -18.56 3.40 14.63
C ALA A 120 -17.31 4.13 14.12
N ILE A 121 -17.45 5.42 13.82
CA ILE A 121 -16.33 6.29 13.42
C ILE A 121 -15.31 6.39 14.54
N GLU A 122 -15.77 6.69 15.77
CA GLU A 122 -14.91 6.82 16.94
C GLU A 122 -14.12 5.54 17.20
N LYS A 123 -14.80 4.37 17.22
CA LYS A 123 -14.15 3.07 17.38
C LYS A 123 -13.11 2.80 16.30
N THR A 124 -13.41 3.14 15.05
CA THR A 124 -12.49 2.93 13.92
C THR A 124 -11.25 3.83 14.03
N LEU A 125 -11.44 5.10 14.37
CA LEU A 125 -10.35 6.06 14.54
C LEU A 125 -9.48 5.72 15.75
N ASP A 126 -10.10 5.35 16.88
CA ASP A 126 -9.41 4.91 18.09
C ASP A 126 -8.57 3.66 17.83
N PHE A 127 -9.11 2.68 17.10
CA PHE A 127 -8.37 1.50 16.67
C PHE A 127 -7.16 1.87 15.80
N LEU A 128 -7.34 2.73 14.79
CA LEU A 128 -6.25 3.19 13.92
C LEU A 128 -5.14 3.89 14.70
N GLY A 129 -5.51 4.77 15.62
CA GLY A 129 -4.57 5.49 16.49
C GLY A 129 -3.79 4.52 17.39
N LYS A 130 -4.49 3.69 18.18
CA LYS A 130 -3.87 2.74 19.11
C LYS A 130 -2.96 1.73 18.42
N ALA A 131 -3.37 1.21 17.25
CA ALA A 131 -2.54 0.31 16.47
C ALA A 131 -1.30 1.03 15.92
N GLY A 132 -1.47 2.27 15.45
CA GLY A 132 -0.38 3.17 15.06
C GLY A 132 0.63 3.40 16.17
N ASP A 133 0.16 3.79 17.36
CA ASP A 133 0.99 4.02 18.54
C ASP A 133 1.76 2.77 18.97
N ARG A 134 1.10 1.61 18.92
CA ARG A 134 1.74 0.33 19.25
C ARG A 134 2.88 0.02 18.29
N VAL A 135 2.67 0.22 16.99
CA VAL A 135 3.70 0.01 15.97
C VAL A 135 4.81 1.05 16.09
N ALA A 136 4.48 2.31 16.37
CA ALA A 136 5.46 3.36 16.63
C ALA A 136 6.33 3.04 17.86
N GLN A 137 5.72 2.51 18.93
CA GLN A 137 6.41 2.04 20.13
C GLN A 137 7.32 0.85 19.83
N ILE A 138 6.85 -0.13 19.06
CA ILE A 138 7.67 -1.28 18.64
C ILE A 138 8.84 -0.80 17.79
N ARG A 139 8.61 0.09 16.82
CA ARG A 139 9.68 0.69 16.00
C ARG A 139 10.68 1.48 16.84
N ARG A 140 10.23 2.19 17.87
CA ARG A 140 11.11 2.90 18.82
C ARG A 140 11.96 1.92 19.64
N LYS A 141 11.35 0.91 20.25
CA LYS A 141 12.06 -0.14 20.99
C LYS A 141 13.01 -0.93 20.10
N MET A 142 12.63 -1.22 18.87
CA MET A 142 13.51 -1.86 17.90
C MET A 142 14.72 -0.97 17.56
N ARG A 143 14.53 0.35 17.41
CA ARG A 143 15.64 1.30 17.25
C ARG A 143 16.56 1.35 18.48
N GLU A 144 16.00 1.40 19.69
CA GLU A 144 16.76 1.38 20.94
C GLU A 144 17.57 0.07 21.09
N VAL A 145 17.01 -1.07 20.64
CA VAL A 145 17.72 -2.35 20.60
C VAL A 145 18.80 -2.38 19.51
N ASP A 146 18.55 -1.79 18.33
CA ASP A 146 19.53 -1.59 17.24
C ASP A 146 20.69 -0.65 17.64
N GLU A 147 20.41 0.32 18.53
CA GLU A 147 21.40 1.26 19.08
C GLU A 147 22.23 0.63 20.22
N GLY A 148 21.68 -0.36 20.96
CA GLY A 148 22.35 -1.04 22.07
C GLY A 148 23.19 -2.27 21.68
N PHE A 149 22.86 -2.93 20.58
CA PHE A 149 23.68 -3.95 19.91
C PHE A 149 23.92 -3.42 18.50
N GLY A 150 25.10 -2.89 18.18
CA GLY A 150 25.41 -2.14 16.95
C GLY A 150 25.02 -2.80 15.61
N PHE A 151 23.72 -2.80 15.32
CA PHE A 151 23.07 -3.28 14.10
C PHE A 151 22.31 -2.13 13.42
N GLY A 152 22.70 -0.88 13.69
CA GLY A 152 22.18 0.28 12.97
C GLY A 152 22.52 0.23 11.48
N GLY A 153 21.49 0.06 10.64
CA GLY A 153 21.65 0.21 9.20
C GLY A 153 20.37 0.02 8.39
N ASP A 154 19.55 1.07 8.31
CA ASP A 154 18.55 1.34 7.27
C ASP A 154 17.50 0.25 6.95
N ARG A 155 16.38 0.66 6.35
CA ARG A 155 15.34 -0.25 5.80
C ARG A 155 15.86 -1.23 4.70
N HIS A 156 17.17 -1.27 4.44
CA HIS A 156 17.86 -2.24 3.60
C HIS A 156 18.24 -3.55 4.34
N SER A 157 18.22 -3.59 5.69
CA SER A 157 18.75 -4.71 6.48
C SER A 157 18.01 -6.06 6.28
N ARG A 158 16.71 -6.07 5.91
CA ARG A 158 16.05 -7.34 5.54
C ARG A 158 16.53 -7.92 4.20
N SER A 159 17.06 -7.08 3.30
CA SER A 159 17.51 -7.48 1.96
C SER A 159 18.95 -8.01 1.93
N ASP A 160 19.76 -7.76 2.96
CA ASP A 160 21.17 -8.18 3.02
C ASP A 160 21.43 -9.48 3.79
N ARG A 161 20.38 -10.12 4.31
CA ARG A 161 20.53 -11.47 4.86
C ARG A 161 20.82 -12.47 3.73
N ASP A 162 21.70 -13.39 4.04
CA ASP A 162 22.04 -14.49 3.15
C ASP A 162 20.83 -15.36 2.89
N TYR A 163 20.69 -15.84 1.65
CA TYR A 163 19.65 -16.80 1.32
C TYR A 163 19.99 -18.14 1.98
N PRO A 164 19.15 -18.66 2.90
CA PRO A 164 19.40 -19.94 3.55
C PRO A 164 19.45 -21.07 2.51
N GLY A 165 20.47 -21.93 2.58
CA GLY A 165 20.66 -23.02 1.62
C GLY A 165 21.37 -22.64 0.32
N VAL A 166 21.79 -21.37 0.17
CA VAL A 166 22.62 -20.91 -0.95
C VAL A 166 24.10 -20.86 -0.52
N LEU A 167 25.00 -21.22 -1.44
CA LEU A 167 26.44 -21.22 -1.20
C LEU A 167 26.94 -19.85 -0.70
N PRO A 168 27.87 -19.79 0.28
CA PRO A 168 28.41 -18.54 0.81
C PRO A 168 28.97 -17.59 -0.26
N GLU A 169 29.61 -18.14 -1.29
CA GLU A 169 30.22 -17.41 -2.40
C GLU A 169 29.18 -16.67 -3.25
N VAL A 170 28.00 -17.27 -3.43
CA VAL A 170 26.88 -16.66 -4.16
C VAL A 170 26.29 -15.50 -3.35
N ASN A 171 26.16 -15.70 -2.04
CA ASN A 171 25.71 -14.66 -1.12
C ASN A 171 26.72 -13.48 -1.07
N GLU A 172 28.02 -13.77 -1.07
CA GLU A 172 29.09 -12.77 -1.14
C GLU A 172 29.06 -11.98 -2.45
N ALA A 173 28.95 -12.65 -3.60
CA ALA A 173 28.85 -12.01 -4.90
C ALA A 173 27.64 -11.07 -4.98
N ARG A 174 26.49 -11.48 -4.44
CA ARG A 174 25.28 -10.65 -4.38
C ARG A 174 25.49 -9.37 -3.57
N ARG A 175 26.12 -9.47 -2.39
CA ARG A 175 26.45 -8.30 -1.55
C ARG A 175 27.41 -7.36 -2.25
N ALA A 176 28.47 -7.88 -2.85
CA ALA A 176 29.45 -7.10 -3.61
C ALA A 176 28.78 -6.35 -4.78
N LEU A 177 27.90 -7.03 -5.52
CA LEU A 177 27.14 -6.44 -6.62
C LEU A 177 26.23 -5.29 -6.15
N LYS A 178 25.46 -5.51 -5.07
CA LYS A 178 24.58 -4.47 -4.51
C LYS A 178 25.36 -3.22 -4.09
N THR A 179 26.50 -3.41 -3.42
CA THR A 179 27.40 -2.31 -3.04
C THR A 179 27.90 -1.57 -4.28
N ALA A 180 28.41 -2.27 -5.28
CA ALA A 180 28.91 -1.67 -6.52
C ALA A 180 27.81 -0.87 -7.27
N LEU A 181 26.59 -1.40 -7.35
CA LEU A 181 25.45 -0.72 -7.97
C LEU A 181 25.06 0.55 -7.21
N SER A 182 25.05 0.52 -5.88
CA SER A 182 24.80 1.70 -5.03
C SER A 182 25.74 2.86 -5.38
N HIS A 183 27.01 2.58 -5.65
CA HIS A 183 27.97 3.59 -6.08
C HIS A 183 27.76 4.03 -7.54
N ALA A 184 27.54 3.09 -8.45
CA ALA A 184 27.38 3.39 -9.88
C ALA A 184 26.14 4.24 -10.18
N LEU A 185 25.01 3.95 -9.52
CA LEU A 185 23.74 4.63 -9.76
C LEU A 185 23.75 6.11 -9.33
N ARG A 186 24.62 6.49 -8.39
CA ARG A 186 24.73 7.88 -7.90
C ARG A 186 25.73 8.74 -8.67
N LYS A 187 26.52 8.15 -9.58
CA LYS A 187 27.66 8.83 -10.22
C LYS A 187 27.25 9.71 -11.39
N ASP A 188 26.88 9.11 -12.52
CA ASP A 188 26.47 9.80 -13.74
C ASP A 188 25.71 8.84 -14.68
N GLU A 189 25.06 9.38 -15.71
CA GLU A 189 24.24 8.61 -16.65
C GLU A 189 25.06 7.58 -17.46
N ALA A 190 26.34 7.87 -17.76
CA ALA A 190 27.21 6.93 -18.45
C ALA A 190 27.55 5.72 -17.56
N ALA A 191 27.78 5.93 -16.27
CA ALA A 191 27.97 4.89 -15.28
C ALA A 191 26.69 4.04 -15.09
N GLN A 192 25.51 4.67 -15.12
CA GLN A 192 24.23 3.96 -15.08
C GLN A 192 24.02 3.07 -16.31
N ARG A 193 24.29 3.58 -17.52
CA ARG A 193 24.21 2.80 -18.77
C ARG A 193 25.15 1.59 -18.75
N ARG A 194 26.42 1.80 -18.36
CA ARG A 194 27.38 0.69 -18.23
C ARG A 194 26.99 -0.33 -17.18
N ALA A 195 26.44 0.11 -16.04
CA ALA A 195 25.94 -0.81 -15.02
C ALA A 195 24.77 -1.67 -15.54
N ALA A 196 23.85 -1.06 -16.30
CA ALA A 196 22.75 -1.79 -16.92
C ALA A 196 23.23 -2.84 -17.94
N GLU A 197 24.22 -2.51 -18.78
CA GLU A 197 24.84 -3.46 -19.73
C GLU A 197 25.45 -4.67 -19.02
N ILE A 198 26.20 -4.44 -17.94
CA ILE A 198 26.83 -5.50 -17.14
C ILE A 198 25.75 -6.39 -16.51
N LEU A 199 24.70 -5.81 -15.92
CA LEU A 199 23.62 -6.57 -15.31
C LEU A 199 22.86 -7.44 -16.31
N LEU A 200 22.54 -6.88 -17.48
CA LEU A 200 21.82 -7.62 -18.53
C LEU A 200 22.67 -8.76 -19.09
N ARG A 201 23.99 -8.57 -19.20
CA ARG A 201 24.91 -9.64 -19.59
C ARG A 201 24.97 -10.73 -18.52
N ALA A 202 25.18 -10.37 -17.26
CA ALA A 202 25.26 -11.32 -16.16
C ALA A 202 23.95 -12.11 -15.99
N ALA A 203 22.79 -11.46 -16.16
CA ALA A 203 21.48 -12.13 -16.12
C ALA A 203 21.36 -13.22 -17.19
N ARG A 204 21.75 -12.94 -18.44
CA ARG A 204 21.75 -13.94 -19.51
C ARG A 204 22.66 -15.13 -19.20
N GLU A 205 23.89 -14.86 -18.76
CA GLU A 205 24.84 -15.91 -18.40
C GLU A 205 24.32 -16.78 -17.23
N ILE A 206 23.61 -16.20 -16.25
CA ILE A 206 23.00 -16.95 -15.13
C ILE A 206 21.77 -17.75 -15.59
N GLU A 207 20.94 -17.19 -16.48
CA GLU A 207 19.78 -17.89 -17.05
C GLU A 207 20.18 -19.16 -17.83
N GLU A 208 21.33 -19.12 -18.51
CA GLU A 208 21.90 -20.28 -19.21
C GLU A 208 22.31 -21.41 -18.25
N ILE A 209 22.71 -21.08 -17.01
CA ILE A 209 23.05 -22.06 -15.96
C ILE A 209 21.77 -22.70 -15.37
N GLY A 210 20.70 -21.92 -15.25
CA GLY A 210 19.47 -22.32 -14.56
C GLY A 210 18.66 -23.38 -15.29
N GLY A 211 18.78 -23.48 -16.62
CA GLY A 211 17.94 -24.34 -17.47
C GLY A 211 16.46 -23.94 -17.38
N ARG A 212 15.78 -23.73 -18.52
CA ARG A 212 14.30 -23.70 -18.44
C ARG A 212 13.86 -25.07 -17.91
N PRO A 213 12.94 -25.16 -16.93
CA PRO A 213 12.36 -26.45 -16.60
C PRO A 213 11.75 -27.02 -17.88
N GLU A 214 12.24 -28.17 -18.33
CA GLU A 214 11.54 -28.96 -19.35
C GLU A 214 10.15 -29.24 -18.79
N ALA A 215 9.14 -28.79 -19.53
CA ALA A 215 7.76 -29.06 -19.22
C ALA A 215 7.49 -30.53 -19.55
N ASP A 216 7.86 -31.43 -18.64
CA ASP A 216 7.35 -32.80 -18.62
C ASP A 216 5.89 -32.75 -18.15
N PHE A 217 5.00 -32.49 -19.11
CA PHE A 217 3.65 -33.05 -19.08
C PHE A 217 3.65 -34.20 -20.07
N ASP A 218 3.86 -35.41 -19.55
CA ASP A 218 3.29 -36.60 -20.18
C ASP A 218 2.46 -37.37 -19.15
N ILE A 219 1.32 -37.82 -19.66
CA ILE A 219 0.05 -38.21 -19.02
C ILE A 219 0.13 -39.56 -18.31
#